data_AF-A0A7X8X5Z1-F1
#
_entry.id   AF-A0A7X8X5Z1-F1
#
_cell.length_a   1.000
_cell.length_b   1.000
_cell.length_c   1.000
_cell.angle_alpha   90.00
_cell.angle_beta   90.00
_cell.angle_gamma   90.00
#
_symmetry.space_group_name_H-M   'P 1'
#
loop_
_entity.id
_entity.type
_entity.pdbx_description
1 polymer ?
#
loop_
_entity_poly.entity_id
_entity_poly.type
_entity_poly.pdbx_seq_one_letter_code
_entity_poly.pdbx_strand_id
1 'polypeptide(L)'
;LAHKYIIEKASKECDYLHVFVLSDDKSVFPFNTRFELIKKGIDQFQNVIMHQGGDYIIPNTTFPTYFFKDTLEAVKAHVLLTEKIFSEYIAPVLGINKRFVGEANDDFTDLYHTIIKKQLPSLGIEVEEISKYKVAGEAVSTFKVRELIKGGRLSEVKKLVPETTYDFLRSEEAKKFVCRV
;
A
#
# COMPACT_ATOMS: atom_id res chain seq x y z
N LEU A 1 -7.06 -3.84 -8.49
CA LEU A 1 -7.57 -2.58 -9.05
C LEU A 1 -7.52 -1.45 -8.03
N ALA A 2 -7.89 -1.68 -6.76
CA ALA A 2 -7.85 -0.65 -5.71
C ALA A 2 -6.54 0.15 -5.62
N HIS A 3 -5.37 -0.51 -5.52
CA HIS A 3 -4.09 0.21 -5.49
C HIS A 3 -3.82 1.02 -6.77
N LYS A 4 -4.14 0.47 -7.94
CA LYS A 4 -3.99 1.17 -9.23
C LYS A 4 -4.86 2.43 -9.28
N TYR A 5 -6.08 2.36 -8.75
CA TYR A 5 -6.99 3.50 -8.65
C TYR A 5 -6.44 4.63 -7.77
N ILE A 6 -5.86 4.29 -6.61
CA ILE A 6 -5.22 5.28 -5.73
C ILE A 6 -4.06 5.96 -6.45
N ILE A 7 -3.18 5.18 -7.09
CA ILE A 7 -2.04 5.71 -7.87
C ILE A 7 -2.54 6.61 -8.99
N GLU A 8 -3.57 6.19 -9.74
CA GLU A 8 -4.13 6.98 -10.82
C GLU A 8 -4.67 8.32 -10.33
N LYS A 9 -5.42 8.33 -9.23
CA LYS A 9 -5.97 9.56 -8.64
C LYS A 9 -4.86 10.50 -8.18
N ALA A 10 -3.94 9.99 -7.36
CA ALA A 10 -2.82 10.76 -6.85
C ALA A 10 -1.92 11.31 -7.97
N SER A 11 -1.68 10.53 -9.04
CA SER A 11 -0.84 10.95 -10.16
C SER A 11 -1.41 12.14 -10.95
N LYS A 12 -2.72 12.38 -10.88
CA LYS A 12 -3.36 13.51 -11.56
C LYS A 12 -3.31 14.81 -10.76
N GLU A 13 -2.91 14.73 -9.49
CA GLU A 13 -2.91 15.86 -8.56
C GLU A 13 -1.49 16.27 -8.12
N CYS A 14 -0.45 15.72 -8.76
CA CYS A 14 0.95 15.96 -8.41
C CYS A 14 1.83 16.03 -9.65
N ASP A 15 2.90 16.83 -9.58
CA ASP A 15 3.94 16.87 -10.62
C ASP A 15 4.67 15.52 -10.72
N TYR A 16 5.01 14.93 -9.56
CA TYR A 16 5.59 13.60 -9.43
C TYR A 16 4.93 12.86 -8.25
N LEU A 17 4.61 11.59 -8.45
CA LEU A 17 4.08 10.71 -7.42
C LEU A 17 5.12 9.67 -7.01
N HIS A 18 5.55 9.71 -5.75
CA HIS A 18 6.44 8.71 -5.18
C HIS A 18 5.65 7.55 -4.56
N VAL A 19 5.88 6.33 -5.05
CA VAL A 19 5.24 5.10 -4.56
C VAL A 19 6.28 4.22 -3.89
N PHE A 20 6.22 4.14 -2.57
CA PHE A 20 7.09 3.27 -1.78
C PHE A 20 6.45 1.89 -1.62
N VAL A 21 7.08 0.86 -2.18
CA VAL A 21 6.59 -0.52 -2.12
C VAL A 21 7.22 -1.24 -0.94
N LEU A 22 6.42 -1.62 0.06
CA LEU A 22 6.87 -2.42 1.20
C LEU A 22 7.65 -3.67 0.75
N SER A 23 8.88 -3.80 1.26
CA SER A 23 9.81 -4.87 0.93
C SER A 23 9.66 -6.12 1.80
N ASP A 24 8.78 -6.11 2.80
CA ASP A 24 8.56 -7.27 3.67
C ASP A 24 8.06 -8.48 2.86
N ASP A 25 8.78 -9.60 2.98
CA ASP A 25 8.48 -10.88 2.30
C ASP A 25 7.51 -11.77 3.08
N LYS A 26 6.88 -11.26 4.15
CA LYS A 26 5.76 -11.94 4.84
C LYS A 26 4.47 -12.02 4.01
N SER A 27 4.44 -11.41 2.82
CA SER A 27 3.33 -11.55 1.89
C SER A 27 3.34 -12.92 1.20
N VAL A 28 2.17 -13.39 0.78
CA VAL A 28 2.02 -14.60 -0.04
C VAL A 28 2.85 -14.54 -1.32
N PHE A 29 2.95 -13.35 -1.91
CA PHE A 29 3.75 -13.09 -3.10
C PHE A 29 5.05 -12.36 -2.73
N PRO A 30 6.22 -12.83 -3.20
CA PRO A 30 7.51 -12.20 -2.90
C PRO A 30 7.56 -10.74 -3.33
N PHE A 31 8.43 -9.96 -2.68
CA PHE A 31 8.62 -8.55 -2.98
C PHE A 31 8.91 -8.30 -4.45
N ASN A 32 9.89 -8.99 -5.04
CA ASN A 32 10.27 -8.77 -6.44
C ASN A 32 9.10 -9.01 -7.40
N THR A 33 8.30 -10.06 -7.15
CA THR A 33 7.08 -10.33 -7.90
C THR A 33 6.08 -9.16 -7.77
N ARG A 34 5.79 -8.72 -6.53
CA ARG A 34 4.87 -7.60 -6.30
C ARG A 34 5.36 -6.32 -6.97
N PHE A 35 6.65 -6.02 -6.85
CA PHE A 35 7.27 -4.83 -7.42
C PHE A 35 7.12 -4.81 -8.95
N GLU A 36 7.46 -5.90 -9.63
CA GLU A 36 7.32 -6.00 -11.09
C GLU A 36 5.86 -5.92 -11.56
N LEU A 37 4.92 -6.51 -10.81
CA LEU A 37 3.49 -6.42 -11.14
C LEU A 37 2.95 -5.00 -11.00
N ILE A 38 3.38 -4.28 -9.96
CA ILE A 38 3.03 -2.87 -9.77
C ILE A 38 3.62 -2.06 -10.92
N LYS A 39 4.93 -2.20 -11.19
CA LYS A 39 5.63 -1.49 -12.27
C LYS A 39 4.93 -1.62 -13.62
N LYS A 40 4.62 -2.86 -14.03
CA LYS A 40 3.85 -3.11 -15.26
C LYS A 40 2.43 -2.53 -15.21
N GLY A 41 1.79 -2.58 -14.05
CA GLY A 41 0.41 -2.09 -13.87
C GLY A 41 0.27 -0.57 -13.95
N ILE A 42 1.37 0.16 -13.77
CA ILE A 42 1.43 1.63 -13.72
C ILE A 42 2.26 2.24 -14.86
N ASP A 43 2.77 1.43 -15.79
CA ASP A 43 3.69 1.85 -16.87
C ASP A 43 3.18 3.03 -17.71
N GLN A 44 1.86 3.17 -17.84
CA GLN A 44 1.24 4.32 -18.52
C GLN A 44 1.45 5.67 -17.80
N PHE A 45 1.82 5.69 -16.52
CA PHE A 45 1.97 6.92 -15.73
C PHE A 45 3.43 7.37 -15.71
N GLN A 46 3.74 8.41 -16.49
CA GLN A 46 5.11 8.91 -16.67
C GLN A 46 5.65 9.67 -15.45
N ASN A 47 4.76 10.16 -14.58
CA ASN A 47 5.14 10.92 -13.39
C ASN A 47 5.18 10.07 -12.11
N VAL A 48 5.10 8.75 -12.21
CA VAL A 48 5.13 7.87 -11.03
C VAL A 48 6.51 7.24 -10.86
N ILE A 49 7.12 7.49 -9.70
CA ILE A 49 8.44 6.99 -9.32
C ILE A 49 8.27 5.92 -8.25
N MET A 50 8.70 4.70 -8.54
CA MET A 50 8.65 3.60 -7.59
C MET A 50 9.92 3.48 -6.79
N HIS A 51 9.77 3.34 -5.47
CA HIS A 51 10.85 3.11 -4.52
C HIS A 51 10.69 1.76 -3.84
N GLN A 52 11.81 1.11 -3.54
CA GLN A 52 11.80 -0.02 -2.63
C GLN A 52 11.65 0.51 -1.21
N GLY A 53 10.65 0.03 -0.47
CA GLY A 53 10.30 0.59 0.83
C GLY A 53 11.33 0.33 1.93
N GLY A 54 12.25 -0.64 1.75
CA GLY A 54 13.20 -1.15 2.75
C GLY A 54 13.70 -0.12 3.76
N ASP A 55 14.66 0.70 3.36
CA ASP A 55 15.32 1.66 4.27
C ASP A 55 14.46 2.89 4.60
N TYR A 56 13.31 3.06 3.93
CA TYR A 56 12.46 4.25 4.01
C TYR A 56 11.22 4.03 4.89
N ILE A 57 10.79 2.79 5.05
CA ILE A 57 9.57 2.43 5.76
C ILE A 57 9.93 1.36 6.77
N ILE A 58 9.79 1.68 8.05
CA ILE A 58 9.89 0.71 9.14
C ILE A 58 8.66 -0.20 9.07
N PRO A 59 8.78 -1.48 8.66
CA PRO A 59 7.64 -2.37 8.64
C PRO A 59 7.08 -2.54 10.06
N ASN A 60 5.76 -2.62 10.19
CA ASN A 60 5.11 -2.90 11.48
C ASN A 60 5.69 -4.18 12.13
N THR A 61 6.10 -5.13 11.31
CA THR A 61 6.59 -6.44 11.76
C THR A 61 8.01 -6.42 12.33
N THR A 62 8.76 -5.33 12.13
CA THR A 62 10.08 -5.10 12.74
C THR A 62 10.02 -4.07 13.86
N PHE A 63 8.89 -3.38 14.04
CA PHE A 63 8.72 -2.46 15.16
C PHE A 63 8.63 -3.28 16.47
N PRO A 64 9.41 -2.94 17.50
CA PRO A 64 9.56 -3.79 18.67
C PRO A 64 8.37 -3.62 19.63
N THR A 65 7.21 -4.13 19.22
CA THR A 65 5.94 -4.02 19.95
C THR A 65 5.98 -4.69 21.33
N TYR A 66 6.90 -5.63 21.55
CA TYR A 66 7.10 -6.34 22.82
C TYR A 66 7.56 -5.43 23.98
N PHE A 67 8.04 -4.20 23.71
CA PHE A 67 8.32 -3.21 24.75
C PHE A 67 7.06 -2.52 25.29
N PHE A 68 5.92 -2.67 24.62
CA PHE A 68 4.68 -2.00 24.97
C PHE A 68 3.74 -2.96 25.69
N LYS A 69 3.14 -2.48 26.78
CA LYS A 69 2.12 -3.23 27.53
C LYS A 69 0.77 -3.19 26.83
N ASP A 70 0.53 -2.13 26.08
CA ASP A 70 -0.71 -1.87 25.38
C ASP A 70 -0.46 -1.76 23.87
N THR A 71 -1.33 -2.40 23.09
CA THR A 71 -1.21 -2.44 21.63
C THR A 71 -1.41 -1.07 20.99
N LEU A 72 -2.31 -0.25 21.53
CA LEU A 72 -2.58 1.11 21.06
C LEU A 72 -1.36 2.02 21.26
N GLU A 73 -0.66 1.88 22.38
CA GLU A 73 0.60 2.58 22.64
C GLU A 73 1.68 2.18 21.63
N ALA A 74 1.80 0.89 21.32
CA ALA A 74 2.71 0.40 20.29
C ALA A 74 2.39 1.01 18.92
N VAL A 75 1.11 1.04 18.52
CA VAL A 75 0.68 1.64 17.25
C VAL A 75 1.07 3.11 17.22
N LYS A 76 0.71 3.88 18.25
CA LYS A 76 1.02 5.31 18.33
C LYS A 76 2.51 5.56 18.20
N ALA A 77 3.34 4.85 18.96
CA ALA A 77 4.79 5.02 18.91
C ALA A 77 5.36 4.69 17.52
N HIS A 78 4.85 3.63 16.87
CA HIS A 78 5.25 3.25 15.51
C HIS A 78 4.90 4.34 14.49
N VAL A 79 3.66 4.85 14.52
CA VAL A 79 3.21 5.92 13.61
C VAL A 79 4.07 7.16 13.83
N LEU A 80 4.24 7.61 15.07
CA LEU A 80 5.01 8.79 15.41
C LEU A 80 6.45 8.72 14.89
N LEU A 81 7.13 7.58 15.08
CA LEU A 81 8.48 7.38 14.58
C LEU A 81 8.53 7.40 13.05
N THR A 82 7.62 6.67 12.42
CA THR A 82 7.56 6.55 10.95
C THR A 82 7.27 7.91 10.31
N GLU A 83 6.30 8.66 10.84
CA GLU A 83 5.97 9.99 10.34
C GLU A 83 7.09 10.99 10.56
N LYS A 84 7.78 10.93 11.71
CA LYS A 84 8.94 11.78 11.96
C LYS A 84 10.05 11.53 10.93
N ILE A 85 10.40 10.26 10.68
CA ILE A 85 11.41 9.92 9.68
C ILE A 85 10.99 10.40 8.30
N PHE A 86 9.73 10.17 7.93
CA PHE A 86 9.17 10.60 6.67
C PHE A 86 9.24 12.12 6.50
N SER A 87 8.76 12.89 7.48
CA SER A 87 8.70 14.35 7.39
C SER A 87 10.07 15.03 7.49
N GLU A 88 11.01 14.49 8.27
CA GLU A 88 12.32 15.13 8.48
C GLU A 88 13.35 14.75 7.40
N TYR A 89 13.30 13.52 6.88
CA TYR A 89 14.36 13.02 6.00
C TYR A 89 13.91 12.66 4.59
N ILE A 90 12.67 12.19 4.41
CA ILE A 90 12.21 11.69 3.11
C ILE A 90 11.54 12.80 2.32
N ALA A 91 10.52 13.43 2.92
CA ALA A 91 9.69 14.42 2.26
C ALA A 91 10.50 15.64 1.78
N PRO A 92 11.43 16.24 2.57
CA PRO A 92 12.17 17.40 2.11
C PRO A 92 13.12 17.09 0.94
N VAL A 93 13.76 15.92 0.96
CA VAL A 93 14.71 15.50 -0.09
C VAL A 93 14.00 15.22 -1.40
N LEU A 94 12.79 14.66 -1.34
CA LEU A 94 11.99 14.33 -2.52
C LEU A 94 11.00 15.43 -2.92
N GLY A 95 10.94 16.54 -2.17
CA GLY A 95 9.98 17.62 -2.41
C GLY A 95 8.52 17.22 -2.19
N ILE A 96 8.25 16.25 -1.31
CA ILE A 96 6.89 15.77 -1.02
C ILE A 96 6.19 16.77 -0.10
N ASN A 97 5.07 17.32 -0.58
CA ASN A 97 4.21 18.25 0.15
C ASN A 97 2.77 17.73 0.33
N LYS A 98 2.46 16.54 -0.22
CA LYS A 98 1.15 15.90 -0.13
C LYS A 98 1.31 14.39 0.00
N ARG A 99 0.54 13.78 0.90
CA ARG A 99 0.49 12.34 1.13
C ARG A 99 -0.92 11.83 0.93
N PHE A 100 -1.05 10.79 0.11
CA PHE A 100 -2.34 10.14 -0.15
C PHE A 100 -2.47 8.86 0.67
N VAL A 101 -3.64 8.65 1.25
CA VAL A 101 -4.03 7.40 1.92
C VAL A 101 -5.34 6.88 1.35
N GLY A 102 -5.51 5.56 1.27
CA GLY A 102 -6.82 4.98 0.97
C GLY A 102 -7.68 4.96 2.23
N GLU A 103 -9.00 4.98 2.11
CA GLU A 103 -9.91 4.84 3.26
C GLU A 103 -9.61 3.58 4.10
N ALA A 104 -9.63 3.72 5.43
CA ALA A 104 -9.33 2.66 6.38
C ALA A 104 -10.31 1.46 6.29
N ASN A 105 -9.84 0.27 6.67
CA ASN A 105 -10.64 -0.97 6.69
C ASN A 105 -10.71 -1.63 8.08
N ASP A 106 -9.98 -1.08 9.05
CA ASP A 106 -9.82 -1.61 10.40
C ASP A 106 -9.41 -0.48 11.36
N ASP A 107 -9.62 -0.70 12.65
CA ASP A 107 -9.37 0.28 13.71
C ASP A 107 -7.89 0.69 13.79
N PHE A 108 -6.97 -0.23 13.46
CA PHE A 108 -5.54 0.06 13.43
C PHE A 108 -5.21 1.10 12.36
N THR A 109 -5.71 0.88 11.14
CA THR A 109 -5.51 1.77 9.99
C THR A 109 -6.20 3.11 10.21
N ASP A 110 -7.38 3.11 10.82
CA ASP A 110 -8.12 4.33 11.16
C ASP A 110 -7.37 5.20 12.19
N LEU A 111 -6.82 4.59 13.24
CA LEU A 111 -5.96 5.28 14.19
C LEU A 111 -4.70 5.82 13.52
N TYR A 112 -4.06 5.03 12.66
CA TYR A 112 -2.90 5.47 11.89
C TYR A 112 -3.26 6.72 11.07
N HIS A 113 -4.34 6.68 10.29
CA HIS A 113 -4.80 7.83 9.49
C HIS A 113 -5.14 9.05 10.35
N THR A 114 -5.75 8.84 11.51
CA THR A 114 -6.07 9.93 12.45
C THR A 114 -4.81 10.65 12.93
N ILE A 115 -3.76 9.89 13.26
CA ILE A 115 -2.48 10.47 13.72
C ILE A 115 -1.81 11.25 12.59
N ILE A 116 -1.67 10.65 11.39
CA ILE A 116 -0.97 11.32 10.28
C ILE A 116 -1.71 12.58 9.81
N LYS A 117 -3.07 12.53 9.72
CA LYS A 117 -3.90 13.68 9.32
C LYS A 117 -3.79 14.84 10.31
N LYS A 118 -3.47 14.55 11.58
CA LYS A 118 -3.23 15.57 12.60
C LYS A 118 -1.80 16.15 12.53
N GLN A 119 -0.80 15.33 12.23
CA GLN A 119 0.61 15.70 12.36
C GLN A 119 1.21 16.31 11.11
N LEU A 120 1.07 15.64 9.97
CA LEU A 120 1.73 16.03 8.73
C LEU A 120 1.37 17.45 8.26
N PRO A 121 0.11 17.93 8.39
CA PRO A 121 -0.21 19.30 7.97
C PRO A 121 0.56 20.37 8.73
N SER A 122 0.89 20.14 10.01
CA SER A 122 1.72 21.09 10.79
C SER A 122 3.17 21.17 10.32
N LEU A 123 3.59 20.21 9.49
CA LEU A 123 4.92 20.12 8.88
C LEU A 123 4.90 20.51 7.39
N GLY A 124 3.80 21.11 6.92
CA GLY A 124 3.63 21.53 5.53
C GLY A 124 3.33 20.39 4.56
N ILE A 125 2.92 19.22 5.06
CA ILE A 125 2.54 18.06 4.23
C ILE A 125 1.04 17.84 4.34
N GLU A 126 0.31 18.12 3.27
CA GLU A 126 -1.13 17.85 3.19
C GLU A 126 -1.40 16.34 3.21
N VAL A 127 -2.51 15.92 3.82
CA VAL A 127 -2.96 14.52 3.80
C VAL A 127 -4.32 14.43 3.15
N GLU A 128 -4.41 13.66 2.07
CA GLU A 128 -5.67 13.39 1.38
C GLU A 128 -6.06 11.92 1.51
N GLU A 129 -7.32 11.67 1.83
CA GLU A 129 -7.90 10.33 1.85
C GLU A 129 -8.72 10.06 0.59
N ILE A 130 -8.35 9.02 -0.14
CA ILE A 130 -8.99 8.56 -1.36
C ILE A 130 -10.01 7.47 -1.02
N SER A 131 -11.27 7.69 -1.42
CA SER A 131 -12.37 6.75 -1.20
C SER A 131 -12.13 5.39 -1.86
N LYS A 132 -12.75 4.34 -1.31
CA LYS A 132 -12.58 2.97 -1.82
C LYS A 132 -12.98 2.81 -3.28
N TYR A 133 -12.15 2.10 -4.03
CA TYR A 133 -12.51 1.60 -5.35
C TYR A 133 -13.57 0.50 -5.24
N LYS A 134 -14.70 0.70 -5.89
CA LYS A 134 -15.84 -0.23 -5.86
C LYS A 134 -16.08 -0.87 -7.23
N VAL A 135 -16.40 -2.16 -7.24
CA VAL A 135 -16.85 -2.92 -8.41
C VAL A 135 -18.23 -3.49 -8.07
N ALA A 136 -19.22 -3.20 -8.91
CA ALA A 136 -20.62 -3.59 -8.67
C ALA A 136 -21.15 -3.14 -7.29
N GLY A 137 -20.72 -1.97 -6.80
CA GLY A 137 -21.13 -1.42 -5.51
C GLY A 137 -20.31 -1.91 -4.30
N GLU A 138 -19.50 -2.96 -4.46
CA GLU A 138 -18.68 -3.54 -3.39
C GLU A 138 -17.23 -3.05 -3.46
N ALA A 139 -16.64 -2.74 -2.30
CA ALA A 139 -15.24 -2.33 -2.23
C ALA A 139 -14.31 -3.50 -2.56
N VAL A 140 -13.32 -3.25 -3.43
CA VAL A 140 -12.32 -4.26 -3.78
C VAL A 140 -11.33 -4.43 -2.64
N SER A 141 -11.32 -5.61 -2.00
CA SER A 141 -10.41 -5.93 -0.90
C SER A 141 -9.42 -7.05 -1.26
N THR A 142 -8.22 -6.97 -0.69
CA THR A 142 -7.18 -8.00 -0.88
C THR A 142 -7.57 -9.34 -0.26
N PHE A 143 -8.35 -9.32 0.83
CA PHE A 143 -8.91 -10.52 1.46
C PHE A 143 -9.82 -11.28 0.50
N LYS A 144 -10.78 -10.61 -0.15
CA LYS A 144 -11.70 -11.25 -1.11
C LYS A 144 -10.94 -11.85 -2.29
N VAL A 145 -9.92 -11.15 -2.80
CA VAL A 145 -9.06 -11.66 -3.88
C VAL A 145 -8.36 -12.94 -3.46
N ARG A 146 -7.77 -12.99 -2.25
CA ARG A 146 -7.12 -14.21 -1.73
C ARG A 146 -8.10 -15.39 -1.57
N GLU A 147 -9.29 -15.14 -1.04
CA GLU A 147 -10.33 -16.17 -0.89
C GLU A 147 -10.79 -16.74 -2.24
N LEU A 148 -10.90 -15.90 -3.28
CA LEU A 148 -11.21 -16.37 -4.63
C LEU A 148 -10.07 -17.20 -5.23
N ILE A 149 -8.81 -16.81 -4.99
CA ILE A 149 -7.62 -17.57 -5.42
C ILE A 149 -7.61 -18.95 -4.75
N LYS A 150 -7.79 -19.02 -3.41
CA LYS A 150 -7.88 -20.30 -2.67
C LYS A 150 -8.99 -21.21 -3.19
N GLY A 151 -10.15 -20.63 -3.49
CA GLY A 151 -11.29 -21.36 -4.01
C GLY A 151 -11.18 -21.76 -5.48
N GLY A 152 -10.06 -21.49 -6.16
CA GLY A 152 -9.88 -21.78 -7.60
C GLY A 152 -10.73 -20.92 -8.54
N ARG A 153 -11.36 -19.86 -8.03
CA ARG A 153 -12.32 -19.00 -8.76
C ARG A 153 -11.59 -17.87 -9.50
N LEU A 154 -10.61 -18.23 -10.32
CA LEU A 154 -9.73 -17.26 -10.97
C LEU A 154 -10.48 -16.35 -11.96
N SER A 155 -11.54 -16.83 -12.61
CA SER A 155 -12.40 -16.03 -13.48
C SER A 155 -13.03 -14.82 -12.76
N GLU A 156 -13.37 -14.97 -11.48
CA GLU A 156 -13.89 -13.87 -10.65
C GLU A 156 -12.78 -12.89 -10.24
N VAL A 157 -11.57 -13.39 -9.98
CA VAL A 157 -10.41 -12.55 -9.66
C VAL A 157 -10.11 -11.54 -10.77
N LYS A 158 -10.33 -11.91 -12.04
CA LYS A 158 -10.14 -11.03 -13.21
C LYS A 158 -10.84 -9.68 -13.07
N LYS A 159 -12.00 -9.64 -12.38
CA LYS A 159 -12.81 -8.42 -12.19
C LYS A 159 -12.26 -7.50 -11.09
N LEU A 160 -11.33 -7.98 -10.27
CA LEU A 160 -10.86 -7.31 -9.05
C LEU A 160 -9.39 -6.85 -9.15
N VAL A 161 -8.63 -7.45 -10.06
CA VAL A 161 -7.19 -7.19 -10.22
C VAL A 161 -6.87 -6.59 -11.59
N PRO A 162 -5.78 -5.82 -11.75
CA PRO A 162 -5.32 -5.38 -13.05
C PRO A 162 -4.94 -6.57 -13.93
N GLU A 163 -4.97 -6.39 -15.24
CA GLU A 163 -4.59 -7.43 -16.23
C GLU A 163 -3.21 -8.03 -15.95
N THR A 164 -2.22 -7.20 -15.62
CA THR A 164 -0.86 -7.63 -15.25
C THR A 164 -0.84 -8.64 -14.11
N THR A 165 -1.70 -8.45 -13.10
CA THR A 165 -1.83 -9.37 -11.96
C THR A 165 -2.61 -10.62 -12.36
N TYR A 166 -3.66 -10.49 -13.17
CA TYR A 166 -4.45 -11.63 -13.64
C TYR A 166 -3.61 -12.58 -14.49
N ASP A 167 -2.81 -12.05 -15.40
CA ASP A 167 -1.93 -12.84 -16.27
C ASP A 167 -0.84 -13.53 -15.46
N PHE A 168 -0.26 -12.85 -14.47
CA PHE A 168 0.67 -13.48 -13.55
C PHE A 168 0.03 -14.64 -12.81
N LEU A 169 -1.18 -14.49 -12.26
CA LEU A 169 -1.87 -15.56 -11.53
C LEU A 169 -2.16 -16.81 -12.39
N ARG A 170 -2.14 -16.68 -13.72
CA ARG A 170 -2.29 -17.80 -14.66
C ARG A 170 -0.96 -18.48 -15.03
N SER A 171 0.16 -17.89 -14.67
CA SER A 171 1.49 -18.42 -14.98
C SER A 171 1.86 -19.62 -14.10
N GLU A 172 2.78 -20.46 -14.58
CA GLU A 172 3.37 -21.54 -13.77
C GLU A 172 4.12 -21.01 -12.54
N GLU A 173 4.68 -19.79 -12.64
CA GLU A 173 5.37 -19.14 -11.52
C GLU A 173 4.40 -18.88 -10.36
N ALA A 174 3.20 -18.36 -10.65
CA ALA A 174 2.20 -18.10 -9.62
C ALA A 174 1.75 -19.35 -8.86
N LYS A 175 1.71 -20.53 -9.51
CA LYS A 175 1.33 -21.79 -8.86
C LYS A 175 2.19 -22.12 -7.63
N LYS A 176 3.46 -21.70 -7.64
CA LYS A 176 4.40 -21.88 -6.51
C LYS A 176 3.96 -21.12 -5.25
N PHE A 177 3.20 -20.04 -5.43
CA PHE A 177 2.74 -19.15 -4.36
C PHE A 177 1.26 -19.34 -4.03
N VAL A 178 0.45 -19.78 -5.00
CA VAL A 178 -1.00 -19.98 -4.81
C VAL A 178 -1.31 -20.98 -3.70
N CYS A 179 -0.49 -22.02 -3.50
CA CYS A 179 -0.65 -22.96 -2.38
C CYS A 179 -0.39 -22.34 -0.99
N ARG A 180 0.21 -21.14 -0.92
CA ARG A 180 0.49 -20.40 0.31
C ARG A 180 -0.55 -19.31 0.61
N VAL A 181 -1.51 -19.11 -0.29
CA VAL A 181 -2.58 -18.10 -0.14
C VAL A 181 -3.47 -18.49 1.02
#